data_AF-A0A8H5W404-F1
#
_entry.id   AF-A0A8H5W404-F1
#
_cell.length_a   1.000
_cell.length_b   1.000
_cell.length_c   1.000
_cell.angle_alpha   90.00
_cell.angle_beta   90.00
_cell.angle_gamma   90.00
#
_symmetry.space_group_name_H-M   'P 1'
#
loop_
_entity.id
_entity.type
_entity.pdbx_description
1 polymer ?
#
loop_
_entity_poly.entity_id
_entity_poly.type
_entity_poly.pdbx_seq_one_letter_code
_entity_poly.pdbx_strand_id
1 'polypeptide(L)'
;MSSQQETFDPTNVPRAKDMAQRRRYIEQYIQHFHMELLPEMALAREEAIFFICRMYHNERGKIEVPVVYFEYSVDKTLWRNIFLDMGQHAPTWPWKNELDPQDMSAGMSTVYREWRIERGFPVTMPHEADQQRARDLELRLANAQQEIERLNLHLQDVKTFHQESKEDMQGRLNDKDALLRSKDQEIQRLRMEGSNSWVSRQDHRTSRLEEQLAITQTEVEIYRQKLATANSRITQLEKGLTENPTKVQALETELAQANRRASNAEDNSKYFEGQLRDANTQLAGIQGQGQLPGQGSGPSIRVPEGPLGELAGMYALLAREVTDLPILPQGFASFVVETVAVEVAPMLYRVCAKGNLRSFLASGPRGWHCLETIVDGDPNPKGMKGHTCLDHKRDCLHVRVVNGEDGALLDFGGSESCEQ
;
A
#
# COMPACT_ATOMS: atom_id res chain seq x y z
N MET A 1 70.16 7.14 -51.28
CA MET A 1 71.09 6.28 -52.06
C MET A 1 72.42 6.97 -52.10
N SER A 2 73.32 6.62 -51.19
CA SER A 2 74.68 7.15 -51.15
C SER A 2 75.53 6.20 -50.31
N SER A 3 76.78 6.02 -50.73
CA SER A 3 77.78 5.09 -50.22
C SER A 3 77.83 3.70 -50.88
N GLN A 4 78.29 3.67 -52.13
CA GLN A 4 79.06 2.56 -52.73
C GLN A 4 80.28 3.11 -53.49
N GLN A 5 80.93 4.14 -52.94
CA GLN A 5 82.22 4.67 -53.44
C GLN A 5 83.42 4.24 -52.57
N GLU A 6 83.19 3.24 -51.73
CA GLU A 6 84.17 2.32 -51.16
C GLU A 6 83.86 0.99 -51.88
N THR A 7 84.71 0.25 -52.59
CA THR A 7 86.06 -0.21 -52.26
C THR A 7 86.54 -1.10 -53.41
N PHE A 8 87.21 -0.54 -54.41
CA PHE A 8 88.22 -1.29 -55.17
C PHE A 8 89.58 -0.66 -54.91
N ASP A 9 89.86 -0.45 -53.62
CA ASP A 9 91.18 -0.09 -53.15
C ASP A 9 92.08 -1.34 -53.25
N PRO A 10 93.18 -1.31 -54.02
CA PRO A 10 94.11 -2.44 -54.13
C PRO A 10 94.75 -2.85 -52.79
N THR A 11 94.58 -2.04 -51.72
CA THR A 11 94.97 -2.39 -50.35
C THR A 11 93.91 -3.17 -49.56
N ASN A 12 92.67 -3.28 -50.08
CA ASN A 12 91.54 -3.92 -49.41
C ASN A 12 91.06 -5.21 -50.12
N VAL A 13 91.99 -5.93 -50.75
CA VAL A 13 91.73 -7.24 -51.38
C VAL A 13 91.52 -8.30 -50.28
N PRO A 14 90.44 -9.12 -50.34
CA PRO A 14 90.17 -10.12 -49.30
C PRO A 14 91.27 -11.18 -49.22
N ARG A 15 91.31 -11.94 -48.13
CA ARG A 15 92.34 -12.97 -47.94
C ARG A 15 92.25 -14.03 -49.03
N ALA A 16 93.37 -14.33 -49.68
CA ALA A 16 93.45 -15.28 -50.80
C ALA A 16 92.87 -16.67 -50.46
N LYS A 17 92.93 -17.12 -49.20
CA LYS A 17 92.43 -18.43 -48.76
C LYS A 17 90.91 -18.53 -48.61
N ASP A 18 90.21 -17.42 -48.48
CA ASP A 18 88.75 -17.41 -48.33
C ASP A 18 88.09 -17.47 -49.72
N MET A 19 87.60 -18.66 -50.08
CA MET A 19 86.99 -18.91 -51.38
C MET A 19 85.76 -18.03 -51.64
N ALA A 20 84.88 -17.87 -50.63
CA ALA A 20 83.64 -17.13 -50.80
C ALA A 20 83.92 -15.64 -50.99
N GLN A 21 84.85 -15.08 -50.21
CA GLN A 21 85.23 -13.68 -50.36
C GLN A 21 85.96 -13.42 -51.67
N ARG A 22 86.84 -14.33 -52.11
CA ARG A 22 87.58 -14.22 -53.38
C ARG A 22 86.64 -14.17 -54.58
N ARG A 23 85.68 -15.10 -54.66
CA ARG A 23 84.70 -15.13 -55.76
C ARG A 23 83.78 -13.92 -55.76
N ARG A 24 83.31 -13.52 -54.57
CA ARG A 24 82.50 -12.30 -54.41
C ARG A 24 83.24 -11.06 -54.92
N TYR A 25 84.53 -10.94 -54.61
CA TYR A 25 85.36 -9.85 -55.13
C TYR A 25 85.46 -9.87 -56.66
N ILE A 26 85.72 -11.06 -57.25
CA ILE A 26 85.81 -11.21 -58.71
C ILE A 26 84.49 -10.80 -59.39
N GLU A 27 83.36 -11.31 -58.89
CA GLU A 27 82.02 -10.97 -59.40
C GLU A 27 81.74 -9.47 -59.29
N GLN A 28 82.00 -8.87 -58.13
CA GLN A 28 81.81 -7.44 -57.92
C GLN A 28 82.71 -6.59 -58.83
N TYR A 29 83.96 -7.02 -59.05
CA TYR A 29 84.90 -6.31 -59.91
C TYR A 29 84.40 -6.30 -61.36
N ILE A 30 84.01 -7.47 -61.86
CA ILE A 30 83.48 -7.62 -63.22
C ILE A 30 82.17 -6.85 -63.34
N GLN A 31 81.26 -6.96 -62.36
CA GLN A 31 80.00 -6.22 -62.37
C GLN A 31 80.20 -4.70 -62.44
N HIS A 32 81.23 -4.17 -61.78
CA HIS A 32 81.48 -2.74 -61.71
C HIS A 32 82.23 -2.18 -62.92
N PHE A 33 83.25 -2.89 -63.41
CA PHE A 33 84.15 -2.39 -64.46
C PHE A 33 83.92 -3.02 -65.84
N HIS A 34 83.34 -4.22 -65.90
CA HIS A 34 83.23 -5.06 -67.10
C HIS A 34 81.90 -5.85 -67.11
N MET A 35 80.79 -5.15 -66.90
CA MET A 35 79.47 -5.76 -66.70
C MET A 35 79.07 -6.68 -67.86
N GLU A 36 79.53 -6.37 -69.07
CA GLU A 36 79.33 -7.14 -70.29
C GLU A 36 79.88 -8.56 -70.22
N LEU A 37 80.89 -8.82 -69.37
CA LEU A 37 81.51 -10.14 -69.21
C LEU A 37 80.81 -11.03 -68.17
N LEU A 38 79.84 -10.49 -67.41
CA LEU A 38 79.11 -11.27 -66.39
C LEU A 38 78.44 -12.54 -66.94
N PRO A 39 77.78 -12.53 -68.12
CA PRO A 39 77.15 -13.75 -68.67
C PRO A 39 78.17 -14.87 -68.99
N GLU A 40 79.42 -14.51 -69.29
CA GLU A 40 80.48 -15.44 -69.69
C GLU A 40 81.21 -16.06 -68.50
N MET A 41 81.04 -15.51 -67.29
CA MET A 41 81.73 -15.97 -66.07
C MET A 41 81.50 -17.45 -65.76
N ALA A 42 80.27 -17.93 -65.91
CA ALA A 42 79.94 -19.31 -65.61
C ALA A 42 80.66 -20.29 -66.55
N LEU A 43 80.62 -20.00 -67.86
CA LEU A 43 81.30 -20.79 -68.88
C LEU A 43 82.82 -20.75 -68.71
N ALA A 44 83.39 -19.55 -68.51
CA ALA A 44 84.82 -19.39 -68.27
C ALA A 44 85.30 -20.13 -67.01
N ARG A 45 84.42 -20.27 -66.00
CA ARG A 45 84.74 -21.02 -64.78
C ARG A 45 84.72 -22.52 -65.02
N GLU A 46 83.76 -23.04 -65.78
CA GLU A 46 83.74 -24.46 -66.16
C GLU A 46 84.98 -24.84 -66.98
N GLU A 47 85.37 -24.00 -67.93
CA GLU A 47 86.61 -24.19 -68.71
C GLU A 47 87.85 -24.12 -67.82
N ALA A 48 87.89 -23.20 -66.85
CA ALA A 48 88.96 -23.12 -65.87
C ALA A 48 89.04 -24.38 -65.00
N ILE A 49 87.91 -24.93 -64.53
CA ILE A 49 87.87 -26.21 -63.80
C ILE A 49 88.44 -27.32 -64.68
N PHE A 50 87.94 -27.46 -65.90
CA PHE A 50 88.39 -28.49 -66.82
C PHE A 50 89.89 -28.41 -67.08
N PHE A 51 90.40 -27.21 -67.36
CA PHE A 51 91.83 -26.96 -67.59
C PHE A 51 92.67 -27.31 -66.35
N ILE A 52 92.27 -26.84 -65.17
CA ILE A 52 92.99 -27.09 -63.92
C ILE A 52 92.97 -28.58 -63.55
N CYS A 53 91.84 -29.26 -63.70
CA CYS A 53 91.75 -30.71 -63.49
C CYS A 53 92.70 -31.47 -64.42
N ARG A 54 92.70 -31.12 -65.72
CA ARG A 54 93.59 -31.71 -66.71
C ARG A 54 95.07 -31.43 -66.39
N MET A 55 95.42 -30.21 -65.99
CA MET A 55 96.77 -29.83 -65.59
C MET A 55 97.25 -30.66 -64.37
N TYR A 56 96.43 -30.77 -63.32
CA TYR A 56 96.81 -31.57 -62.14
C TYR A 56 96.99 -33.05 -62.45
N HIS A 57 96.14 -33.60 -63.32
CA HIS A 57 96.21 -34.99 -63.73
C HIS A 57 97.41 -35.25 -64.66
N ASN A 58 97.49 -34.55 -65.79
CA ASN A 58 98.46 -34.85 -66.86
C ASN A 58 99.86 -34.31 -66.56
N GLU A 59 99.96 -33.10 -66.03
CA GLU A 59 101.26 -32.40 -65.90
C GLU A 59 101.87 -32.61 -64.52
N ARG A 60 101.04 -32.78 -63.48
CA ARG A 60 101.50 -32.91 -62.09
C ARG A 60 101.31 -34.30 -61.48
N GLY A 61 100.64 -35.22 -62.18
CA GLY A 61 100.44 -36.60 -61.74
C GLY A 61 99.76 -36.74 -60.36
N LYS A 62 98.97 -35.74 -59.94
CA LYS A 62 98.38 -35.73 -58.59
C LYS A 62 97.15 -36.63 -58.55
N ILE A 63 97.00 -37.43 -57.50
CA ILE A 63 95.77 -38.23 -57.26
C ILE A 63 94.76 -37.41 -56.46
N GLU A 64 95.25 -36.62 -55.52
CA GLU A 64 94.46 -35.74 -54.68
C GLU A 64 95.04 -34.33 -54.71
N VAL A 65 94.17 -33.33 -54.58
CA VAL A 65 94.53 -31.92 -54.59
C VAL A 65 93.78 -31.24 -53.45
N PRO A 66 94.46 -30.45 -52.60
CA PRO A 66 93.77 -29.72 -51.54
C PRO A 66 92.75 -28.73 -52.11
N VAL A 67 91.56 -28.65 -51.49
CA VAL A 67 90.44 -27.85 -52.02
C VAL A 67 90.77 -26.35 -52.09
N VAL A 68 91.50 -25.84 -51.09
CA VAL A 68 91.85 -24.42 -50.99
C VAL A 68 92.70 -23.99 -52.18
N TYR A 69 93.75 -24.76 -52.49
CA TYR A 69 94.66 -24.47 -53.59
C TYR A 69 94.05 -24.78 -54.96
N PHE A 70 93.24 -25.84 -55.06
CA PHE A 70 92.50 -26.16 -56.28
C PHE A 70 91.60 -24.99 -56.69
N GLU A 71 90.77 -24.51 -55.76
CA GLU A 71 89.80 -23.46 -56.04
C GLU A 71 90.45 -22.10 -56.28
N TYR A 72 91.58 -21.83 -55.63
CA TYR A 72 92.40 -20.65 -55.95
C TYR A 72 92.97 -20.72 -57.37
N SER A 73 93.41 -21.90 -57.81
CA SER A 73 93.94 -22.11 -59.16
C SER A 73 92.85 -21.98 -60.23
N VAL A 74 91.63 -22.44 -59.92
CA VAL A 74 90.44 -22.26 -60.77
C VAL A 74 90.12 -20.78 -60.89
N ASP A 75 89.99 -20.05 -59.77
CA ASP A 75 89.63 -18.63 -59.81
C ASP A 75 90.72 -17.77 -60.50
N LYS A 76 92.00 -18.10 -60.33
CA LYS A 76 93.12 -17.45 -61.02
C LYS A 76 93.09 -17.72 -62.54
N THR A 77 92.69 -18.92 -62.96
CA THR A 77 92.53 -19.28 -64.37
C THR A 77 91.30 -18.61 -64.98
N LEU A 78 90.17 -18.62 -64.27
CA LEU A 78 88.96 -17.90 -64.63
C LEU A 78 89.27 -16.42 -64.92
N TRP A 79 89.99 -15.75 -64.01
CA TRP A 79 90.39 -14.35 -64.19
C TRP A 79 91.22 -14.12 -65.45
N ARG A 80 92.11 -15.05 -65.80
CA ARG A 80 92.91 -14.94 -67.04
C ARG A 80 92.06 -15.16 -68.28
N ASN A 81 91.15 -16.14 -68.24
CA ASN A 81 90.31 -16.49 -69.38
C ASN A 81 89.34 -15.37 -69.71
N ILE A 82 88.69 -14.79 -68.70
CA ILE A 82 87.67 -13.76 -68.92
C ILE A 82 88.23 -12.43 -69.44
N PHE A 83 89.50 -12.14 -69.16
CA PHE A 83 90.18 -10.93 -69.64
C PHE A 83 91.15 -11.22 -70.80
N LEU A 84 91.11 -12.40 -71.39
CA LEU A 84 92.08 -12.83 -72.40
C LEU A 84 92.11 -11.89 -73.61
N ASP A 85 90.94 -11.47 -74.09
CA ASP A 85 90.79 -10.62 -75.28
C ASP A 85 91.26 -9.17 -75.06
N MET A 86 91.45 -8.74 -73.81
CA MET A 86 91.95 -7.40 -73.48
C MET A 86 93.47 -7.28 -73.62
N GLY A 87 94.19 -8.39 -73.79
CA GLY A 87 95.63 -8.41 -74.00
C GLY A 87 96.40 -7.61 -72.94
N GLN A 88 97.14 -6.59 -73.35
CA GLN A 88 97.94 -5.75 -72.44
C GLN A 88 97.11 -4.86 -71.50
N HIS A 89 95.82 -4.69 -71.79
CA HIS A 89 94.90 -3.91 -70.95
C HIS A 89 94.19 -4.78 -69.90
N ALA A 90 94.44 -6.09 -69.86
CA ALA A 90 93.85 -6.98 -68.88
C ALA A 90 94.28 -6.63 -67.45
N PRO A 91 93.34 -6.57 -66.48
CA PRO A 91 93.68 -6.26 -65.10
C PRO A 91 94.52 -7.39 -64.49
N THR A 92 95.54 -7.01 -63.71
CA THR A 92 96.41 -7.99 -63.04
C THR A 92 95.66 -8.76 -61.96
N TRP A 93 95.99 -10.04 -61.80
CA TRP A 93 95.45 -10.86 -60.69
C TRP A 93 95.68 -10.18 -59.33
N PRO A 94 94.62 -9.87 -58.55
CA PRO A 94 94.72 -9.04 -57.35
C PRO A 94 95.60 -9.61 -56.21
N TRP A 95 95.75 -10.94 -56.14
CA TRP A 95 96.48 -11.61 -55.07
C TRP A 95 97.94 -11.89 -55.47
N LYS A 96 98.87 -11.11 -54.91
CA LYS A 96 100.31 -11.25 -55.19
C LYS A 96 100.96 -12.46 -54.52
N ASN A 97 100.45 -12.88 -53.36
CA ASN A 97 100.99 -14.02 -52.62
C ASN A 97 100.34 -15.31 -53.13
N GLU A 98 101.16 -16.27 -53.55
CA GLU A 98 100.65 -17.60 -53.88
C GLU A 98 100.26 -18.36 -52.61
N LEU A 99 99.14 -19.09 -52.67
CA LEU A 99 98.74 -19.99 -51.59
C LEU A 99 99.66 -21.22 -51.57
N ASP A 100 99.83 -21.80 -50.38
CA ASP A 100 100.57 -23.05 -50.20
C ASP A 100 99.89 -24.18 -50.99
N PRO A 101 100.56 -24.80 -51.98
CA PRO A 101 100.02 -25.92 -52.75
C PRO A 101 99.68 -27.18 -51.93
N GLN A 102 100.12 -27.25 -50.66
CA GLN A 102 99.86 -28.35 -49.73
C GLN A 102 98.87 -27.99 -48.62
N ASP A 103 98.20 -26.83 -48.68
CA ASP A 103 97.23 -26.43 -47.65
C ASP A 103 95.98 -27.32 -47.63
N MET A 104 96.00 -28.31 -46.73
CA MET A 104 94.96 -29.29 -46.48
C MET A 104 93.89 -28.85 -45.46
N SER A 105 93.90 -27.58 -45.03
CA SER A 105 93.03 -27.09 -43.93
C SER A 105 91.53 -27.27 -44.17
N ALA A 106 91.09 -27.30 -45.43
CA ALA A 106 89.70 -27.57 -45.82
C ALA A 106 89.50 -28.94 -46.51
N GLY A 107 90.49 -29.83 -46.44
CA GLY A 107 90.43 -31.17 -47.03
C GLY A 107 90.72 -31.21 -48.54
N MET A 108 90.36 -32.34 -49.17
CA MET A 108 90.58 -32.59 -50.61
C MET A 108 89.47 -31.99 -51.46
N SER A 109 89.81 -31.55 -52.68
CA SER A 109 88.85 -31.07 -53.68
C SER A 109 87.91 -32.20 -54.10
N THR A 110 86.63 -32.07 -53.74
CA THR A 110 85.56 -32.98 -54.20
C THR A 110 85.36 -32.85 -55.71
N VAL A 111 85.44 -31.62 -56.25
CA VAL A 111 85.32 -31.33 -57.68
C VAL A 111 86.39 -32.06 -58.50
N TYR A 112 87.65 -32.03 -58.05
CA TYR A 112 88.73 -32.77 -58.73
C TYR A 112 88.54 -34.28 -58.61
N ARG A 113 88.10 -34.76 -57.45
CA ARG A 113 87.83 -36.17 -57.20
C ARG A 113 86.70 -36.70 -58.09
N GLU A 114 85.58 -35.97 -58.19
CA GLU A 114 84.45 -36.31 -59.05
C GLU A 114 84.87 -36.33 -60.52
N TRP A 115 85.60 -35.30 -60.99
CA TRP A 115 86.14 -35.28 -62.35
C TRP A 115 87.04 -36.49 -62.66
N ARG A 116 87.81 -36.98 -61.68
CA ARG A 116 88.61 -38.21 -61.83
C ARG A 116 87.73 -39.46 -61.91
N ILE A 117 86.70 -39.57 -61.07
CA ILE A 117 85.74 -40.69 -61.06
C ILE A 117 85.02 -40.77 -62.41
N GLU A 118 84.50 -39.65 -62.91
CA GLU A 118 83.80 -39.57 -64.20
C GLU A 118 84.66 -40.04 -65.38
N ARG A 119 85.98 -39.84 -65.30
CA ARG A 119 86.95 -40.26 -66.32
C ARG A 119 87.58 -41.63 -66.06
N GLY A 120 87.10 -42.36 -65.06
CA GLY A 120 87.60 -43.70 -64.72
C GLY A 120 89.01 -43.72 -64.13
N PHE A 121 89.50 -42.60 -63.61
CA PHE A 121 90.81 -42.53 -62.95
C PHE A 121 90.72 -42.98 -61.48
N PRO A 122 91.79 -43.58 -60.93
CA PRO A 122 91.81 -44.00 -59.54
C PRO A 122 91.70 -42.80 -58.61
N VAL A 123 90.89 -42.96 -57.56
CA VAL A 123 90.72 -42.05 -56.42
C VAL A 123 90.89 -42.83 -55.12
N THR A 124 91.33 -42.16 -54.06
CA THR A 124 91.42 -42.77 -52.73
C THR A 124 90.01 -43.02 -52.17
N MET A 125 89.75 -44.24 -51.70
CA MET A 125 88.45 -44.64 -51.13
C MET A 125 88.32 -44.15 -49.68
N PRO A 126 87.11 -43.82 -49.19
CA PRO A 126 86.90 -43.43 -47.79
C PRO A 126 87.27 -44.56 -46.83
N HIS A 127 87.84 -44.21 -45.68
CA HIS A 127 88.34 -45.14 -44.66
C HIS A 127 87.18 -45.83 -43.92
N GLU A 128 87.33 -47.07 -43.45
CA GLU A 128 86.30 -47.88 -42.75
C GLU A 128 85.61 -47.15 -41.58
N ALA A 129 86.29 -46.17 -40.98
CA ALA A 129 85.75 -45.30 -39.93
C ALA A 129 84.52 -44.49 -40.37
N ASP A 130 84.47 -44.05 -41.63
CA ASP A 130 83.35 -43.27 -42.16
C ASP A 130 82.10 -44.14 -42.38
N GLN A 131 82.30 -45.38 -42.82
CA GLN A 131 81.21 -46.37 -42.97
C GLN A 131 80.63 -46.77 -41.60
N GLN A 132 81.47 -46.91 -40.58
CA GLN A 132 81.00 -47.22 -39.24
C GLN A 132 80.18 -46.07 -38.63
N ARG A 133 80.60 -44.81 -38.87
CA ARG A 133 79.86 -43.63 -38.44
C ARG A 133 78.48 -43.54 -39.11
N ALA A 134 78.39 -43.86 -40.40
CA ALA A 134 77.11 -43.91 -41.11
C ALA A 134 76.13 -44.91 -40.48
N ARG A 135 76.60 -46.13 -40.18
CA ARG A 135 75.78 -47.16 -39.52
C ARG A 135 75.29 -46.76 -38.13
N ASP A 136 76.13 -46.11 -37.33
CA ASP A 136 75.73 -45.61 -36.00
C ASP A 136 74.64 -44.52 -36.11
N LEU A 137 74.78 -43.62 -37.10
CA LEU A 137 73.77 -42.58 -37.35
C LEU A 137 72.45 -43.17 -37.84
N GLU A 138 72.46 -44.19 -38.70
CA GLU A 138 71.26 -44.89 -39.14
C GLU A 138 70.52 -45.55 -37.97
N LEU A 139 71.25 -46.21 -37.05
CA LEU A 139 70.66 -46.81 -35.86
C LEU A 139 70.04 -45.77 -34.93
N ARG A 140 70.73 -44.64 -34.72
CA ARG A 140 70.20 -43.51 -33.92
C ARG A 140 68.94 -42.92 -34.55
N LEU A 141 68.91 -42.80 -35.89
CA LEU A 141 67.77 -42.28 -36.62
C LEU A 141 66.56 -43.21 -36.49
N ALA A 142 66.76 -44.53 -36.61
CA ALA A 142 65.70 -45.51 -36.40
C ALA A 142 65.14 -45.48 -34.96
N ASN A 143 66.01 -45.41 -33.95
CA ASN A 143 65.59 -45.30 -32.55
C ASN A 143 64.80 -44.01 -32.28
N ALA A 144 65.27 -42.88 -32.82
CA ALA A 144 64.58 -41.60 -32.68
C ALA A 144 63.20 -41.62 -33.37
N GLN A 145 63.08 -42.27 -34.52
CA GLN A 145 61.79 -42.43 -35.21
C GLN A 145 60.80 -43.24 -34.37
N GLN A 146 61.23 -44.34 -33.77
CA GLN A 146 60.38 -45.15 -32.89
C GLN A 146 59.94 -44.37 -31.64
N GLU A 147 60.83 -43.56 -31.06
CA GLU A 147 60.50 -42.71 -29.91
C GLU A 147 59.48 -41.64 -30.28
N ILE A 148 59.61 -41.00 -31.45
CA ILE A 148 58.63 -40.05 -31.97
C ILE A 148 57.26 -40.70 -32.13
N GLU A 149 57.20 -41.91 -32.69
CA GLU A 149 55.94 -42.65 -32.85
C GLU A 149 55.29 -42.97 -31.50
N ARG A 150 56.08 -43.43 -30.53
CA ARG A 150 55.60 -43.66 -29.15
C ARG A 150 55.06 -42.39 -28.49
N LEU A 151 55.76 -41.27 -28.64
CA LEU A 151 55.33 -39.99 -28.08
C LEU A 151 54.05 -39.47 -28.77
N ASN A 152 53.90 -39.70 -30.07
CA ASN A 152 52.69 -39.33 -30.81
C ASN A 152 51.46 -40.10 -30.31
N LEU A 153 51.60 -41.40 -30.06
CA LEU A 153 50.52 -42.20 -29.46
C LEU A 153 50.16 -41.69 -28.06
N HIS A 154 51.15 -41.45 -27.22
CA HIS A 154 50.90 -40.93 -25.87
C HIS A 154 50.25 -39.54 -25.89
N LEU A 155 50.65 -38.67 -26.83
CA LEU A 155 50.04 -37.37 -27.02
C LEU A 155 48.57 -37.48 -27.46
N GLN A 156 48.24 -38.45 -28.30
CA GLN A 156 46.84 -38.71 -28.69
C GLN A 156 46.02 -39.18 -27.48
N ASP A 157 46.53 -40.13 -26.69
CA ASP A 157 45.84 -40.62 -25.49
C ASP A 157 45.58 -39.48 -24.49
N VAL A 158 46.59 -38.64 -24.23
CA VAL A 158 46.46 -37.49 -23.33
C VAL A 158 45.44 -36.47 -23.85
N LYS A 159 45.40 -36.23 -25.17
CA LYS A 159 44.40 -35.34 -25.78
C LYS A 159 42.98 -35.88 -25.60
N THR A 160 42.79 -37.18 -25.83
CA THR A 160 41.49 -37.84 -25.65
C THR A 160 41.05 -37.76 -24.19
N PHE A 161 41.92 -38.14 -23.25
CA PHE A 161 41.62 -38.07 -21.82
C PHE A 161 41.30 -36.64 -21.35
N HIS A 162 42.04 -35.64 -21.85
CA HIS A 162 41.77 -34.24 -21.54
C HIS A 162 40.41 -33.80 -22.07
N GLN A 163 40.03 -34.22 -23.28
CA GLN A 163 38.74 -33.88 -23.86
C GLN A 163 37.58 -34.54 -23.10
N GLU A 164 37.71 -35.82 -22.76
CA GLU A 164 36.72 -36.53 -21.93
C GLU A 164 36.55 -35.87 -20.56
N SER A 165 37.67 -35.53 -19.90
CA SER A 165 37.63 -34.82 -18.61
C SER A 165 36.99 -33.44 -18.71
N LYS A 166 37.24 -32.72 -19.80
CA LYS A 166 36.62 -31.42 -20.06
C LYS A 166 35.11 -31.54 -20.26
N GLU A 167 34.66 -32.55 -21.00
CA GLU A 167 33.23 -32.82 -21.23
C GLU A 167 32.52 -33.24 -19.94
N ASP A 168 33.13 -34.08 -19.11
CA ASP A 168 32.60 -34.43 -17.78
C ASP A 168 32.45 -33.19 -16.89
N MET A 169 33.49 -32.37 -16.78
CA MET A 169 33.44 -31.13 -15.99
C MET A 169 32.39 -30.16 -16.52
N GLN A 170 32.24 -30.04 -17.84
CA GLN A 170 31.22 -29.20 -18.45
C GLN A 170 29.81 -29.73 -18.16
N GLY A 171 29.60 -31.04 -18.21
CA GLY A 171 28.33 -31.67 -17.81
C GLY A 171 27.97 -31.35 -16.37
N ARG A 172 28.91 -31.53 -15.44
CA ARG A 172 28.73 -31.21 -14.01
C ARG A 172 28.45 -29.73 -13.75
N LEU A 173 29.04 -28.83 -14.53
CA LEU A 173 28.74 -27.39 -14.46
C LEU A 173 27.32 -27.10 -14.95
N ASN A 174 26.91 -27.68 -16.07
CA ASN A 174 25.57 -27.51 -16.61
C ASN A 174 24.49 -28.02 -15.61
N ASP A 175 24.73 -29.15 -14.96
CA ASP A 175 23.83 -29.70 -13.92
C ASP A 175 23.71 -28.75 -12.72
N LYS A 176 24.84 -28.18 -12.27
CA LYS A 176 24.85 -27.18 -11.20
C LYS A 176 24.11 -25.90 -11.61
N ASP A 177 24.27 -25.44 -12.84
CA ASP A 177 23.57 -24.26 -13.35
C ASP A 177 22.06 -24.51 -13.46
N ALA A 178 21.64 -25.72 -13.85
CA ALA A 178 20.24 -26.11 -13.86
C ALA A 178 19.66 -26.14 -12.44
N LEU A 179 20.42 -26.70 -11.48
CA LEU A 179 20.03 -26.72 -10.07
C LEU A 179 19.93 -25.32 -9.48
N LEU A 180 20.89 -24.43 -9.77
CA LEU A 180 20.87 -23.04 -9.33
C LEU A 180 19.65 -22.31 -9.89
N ARG A 181 19.36 -22.44 -11.19
CA ARG A 181 18.15 -21.88 -11.80
C ARG A 181 16.87 -22.40 -11.14
N SER A 182 16.81 -23.69 -10.82
CA SER A 182 15.67 -24.28 -10.11
C SER A 182 15.52 -23.70 -8.69
N LYS A 183 16.62 -23.54 -7.97
CA LYS A 183 16.63 -22.96 -6.62
C LYS A 183 16.28 -21.48 -6.62
N ASP A 184 16.72 -20.71 -7.62
CA ASP A 184 16.32 -19.32 -7.78
C ASP A 184 14.81 -19.19 -8.03
N GLN A 185 14.23 -20.06 -8.86
CA GLN A 185 12.78 -20.10 -9.06
C GLN A 185 12.02 -20.44 -7.76
N GLU A 186 12.54 -21.37 -6.96
CA GLU A 186 11.98 -21.72 -5.66
C GLU A 186 12.05 -20.54 -4.67
N ILE A 187 13.19 -19.85 -4.61
CA ILE A 187 13.36 -18.64 -3.78
C ILE A 187 12.38 -17.54 -4.20
N GLN A 188 12.20 -17.31 -5.50
CA GLN A 188 11.24 -16.31 -6.00
C GLN A 188 9.80 -16.69 -5.61
N ARG A 189 9.43 -17.96 -5.73
CA ARG A 189 8.12 -18.45 -5.30
C ARG A 189 7.90 -18.22 -3.80
N LEU A 190 8.86 -18.62 -2.97
CA LEU A 190 8.79 -18.43 -1.52
C LEU A 190 8.73 -16.94 -1.12
N ARG A 191 9.42 -16.06 -1.85
CA ARG A 191 9.31 -14.60 -1.64
C ARG A 191 7.91 -14.08 -1.96
N MET A 192 7.31 -14.51 -3.07
CA MET A 192 5.94 -14.10 -3.41
C MET A 192 4.93 -14.64 -2.40
N GLU A 193 5.03 -15.91 -2.01
CA GLU A 193 4.17 -16.52 -0.99
C GLU A 193 4.32 -15.85 0.38
N GLY A 194 5.56 -15.59 0.80
CA GLY A 194 5.87 -14.89 2.06
C GLY A 194 5.34 -13.45 2.07
N SER A 195 5.55 -12.71 0.97
CA SER A 195 5.06 -11.34 0.83
C SER A 195 3.53 -11.29 0.86
N ASN A 196 2.85 -12.17 0.12
CA ASN A 196 1.39 -12.22 0.09
C ASN A 196 0.80 -12.65 1.45
N SER A 197 1.40 -13.66 2.11
CA SER A 197 0.91 -14.13 3.42
C SER A 197 1.11 -13.09 4.52
N TRP A 198 2.26 -12.39 4.52
CA TRP A 198 2.55 -11.38 5.54
C TRP A 198 1.65 -10.15 5.38
N VAL A 199 1.50 -9.64 4.15
CA VAL A 199 0.59 -8.51 3.85
C VAL A 199 -0.85 -8.86 4.21
N SER A 200 -1.39 -10.01 3.78
CA SER A 200 -2.76 -10.40 4.15
C SER A 200 -2.97 -10.56 5.66
N ARG A 201 -2.00 -11.12 6.41
CA ARG A 201 -2.13 -11.23 7.87
C ARG A 201 -2.11 -9.86 8.54
N GLN A 202 -1.30 -8.93 8.04
CA GLN A 202 -1.22 -7.58 8.57
C GLN A 202 -2.50 -6.80 8.26
N ASP A 203 -3.03 -6.92 7.05
CA ASP A 203 -4.31 -6.30 6.65
C ASP A 203 -5.46 -6.83 7.50
N HIS A 204 -5.61 -8.14 7.64
CA HIS A 204 -6.65 -8.73 8.49
C HIS A 204 -6.54 -8.31 9.96
N ARG A 205 -5.32 -8.20 10.49
CA ARG A 205 -5.11 -7.71 11.87
C ARG A 205 -5.49 -6.25 11.98
N THR A 206 -5.15 -5.43 11.00
CA THR A 206 -5.45 -3.99 10.98
C THR A 206 -6.95 -3.76 10.88
N SER A 207 -7.64 -4.42 9.93
CA SER A 207 -9.10 -4.34 9.81
C SER A 207 -9.83 -4.81 11.07
N ARG A 208 -9.36 -5.89 11.72
CA ARG A 208 -9.95 -6.34 12.99
C ARG A 208 -9.78 -5.31 14.11
N LEU A 209 -8.62 -4.66 14.19
CA LEU A 209 -8.36 -3.61 15.19
C LEU A 209 -9.19 -2.36 14.90
N GLU A 210 -9.36 -1.98 13.63
CA GLU A 210 -10.23 -0.88 13.22
C GLU A 210 -11.70 -1.14 13.59
N GLU A 211 -12.19 -2.35 13.35
CA GLU A 211 -13.54 -2.76 13.74
C GLU A 211 -13.72 -2.72 15.26
N GLN A 212 -12.76 -3.26 16.03
CA GLN A 212 -12.78 -3.19 17.50
C GLN A 212 -12.73 -1.75 18.01
N LEU A 213 -11.94 -0.88 17.38
CA LEU A 213 -11.84 0.52 17.74
C LEU A 213 -13.17 1.24 17.47
N ALA A 214 -13.81 0.98 16.33
CA ALA A 214 -15.12 1.56 16.00
C ALA A 214 -16.20 1.13 17.00
N ILE A 215 -16.26 -0.16 17.35
CA ILE A 215 -17.18 -0.67 18.38
C ILE A 215 -16.93 0.04 19.71
N THR A 216 -15.68 0.08 20.17
CA THR A 216 -15.32 0.71 21.45
C THR A 216 -15.67 2.20 21.45
N GLN A 217 -15.46 2.91 20.34
CA GLN A 217 -15.86 4.31 20.20
C GLN A 217 -17.37 4.49 20.34
N THR A 218 -18.18 3.63 19.71
CA THR A 218 -19.64 3.71 19.85
C THR A 218 -20.10 3.43 21.27
N GLU A 219 -19.48 2.46 21.96
CA GLU A 219 -19.79 2.15 23.35
C GLU A 219 -19.46 3.33 24.28
N VAL A 220 -18.30 3.96 24.10
CA VAL A 220 -17.91 5.16 24.87
C VAL A 220 -18.91 6.29 24.67
N GLU A 221 -19.40 6.51 23.44
CA GLU A 221 -20.36 7.57 23.17
C GLU A 221 -21.72 7.29 23.83
N ILE A 222 -22.17 6.02 23.81
CA ILE A 222 -23.37 5.59 24.54
C ILE A 222 -23.19 5.84 26.05
N TYR A 223 -22.04 5.50 26.63
CA TYR A 223 -21.78 5.74 28.05
C TYR A 223 -21.73 7.23 28.39
N ARG A 224 -21.16 8.07 27.52
CA ARG A 224 -21.20 9.54 27.68
C ARG A 224 -22.63 10.07 27.69
N GLN A 225 -23.48 9.60 26.78
CA GLN A 225 -24.88 10.04 26.73
C GLN A 225 -25.66 9.61 27.99
N LYS A 226 -25.44 8.37 28.46
CA LYS A 226 -26.01 7.88 29.73
C LYS A 226 -25.55 8.71 30.91
N LEU A 227 -24.27 9.07 30.98
CA LEU A 227 -23.71 9.92 32.03
C LEU A 227 -24.31 11.32 32.00
N ALA A 228 -24.47 11.93 30.81
CA ALA A 228 -25.11 13.23 30.65
C ALA A 228 -26.57 13.21 31.18
N THR A 229 -27.31 12.15 30.85
CA THR A 229 -28.69 11.94 31.32
C THR A 229 -28.76 11.73 32.84
N ALA A 230 -27.80 10.98 33.41
CA ALA A 230 -27.72 10.80 34.85
C ALA A 230 -27.40 12.12 35.57
N ASN A 231 -26.48 12.90 35.04
CA ASN A 231 -26.12 14.21 35.59
C ASN A 231 -27.30 15.18 35.56
N SER A 232 -28.08 15.23 34.47
CA SER A 232 -29.28 16.09 34.42
C SER A 232 -30.33 15.68 35.47
N ARG A 233 -30.50 14.38 35.72
CA ARG A 233 -31.38 13.87 36.77
C ARG A 233 -30.87 14.24 38.17
N ILE A 234 -29.56 14.15 38.40
CA ILE A 234 -28.95 14.56 39.67
C ILE A 234 -29.22 16.06 39.90
N THR A 235 -28.96 16.92 38.92
CA THR A 235 -29.24 18.37 39.05
C THR A 235 -30.72 18.67 39.33
N GLN A 236 -31.65 17.92 38.72
CA GLN A 236 -33.08 18.05 39.03
C GLN A 236 -33.41 17.63 40.47
N LEU A 237 -32.82 16.52 40.95
CA LEU A 237 -33.00 16.06 42.32
C LEU A 237 -32.39 17.02 43.33
N GLU A 238 -31.19 17.56 43.07
CA GLU A 238 -30.55 18.58 43.90
C GLU A 238 -31.41 19.84 44.01
N LYS A 239 -31.96 20.32 42.88
CA LYS A 239 -32.91 21.45 42.88
C LYS A 239 -34.13 21.15 43.76
N GLY A 240 -34.75 19.98 43.58
CA GLY A 240 -35.89 19.57 44.41
C GLY A 240 -35.54 19.49 45.90
N LEU A 241 -34.33 19.02 46.23
CA LEU A 241 -33.86 18.94 47.62
C LEU A 241 -33.61 20.33 48.23
N THR A 242 -33.26 21.34 47.43
CA THR A 242 -33.15 22.73 47.91
C THR A 242 -34.49 23.46 48.03
N GLU A 243 -35.49 23.08 47.22
CA GLU A 243 -36.83 23.70 47.24
C GLU A 243 -37.77 23.08 48.28
N ASN A 244 -37.62 21.79 48.59
CA ASN A 244 -38.50 21.12 49.57
C ASN A 244 -38.40 21.72 50.98
N PRO A 245 -37.22 22.06 51.53
CA PRO A 245 -37.11 22.69 52.85
C PRO A 245 -37.89 24.00 52.95
N THR A 246 -37.89 24.83 51.90
CA THR A 246 -38.65 26.09 51.91
C THR A 246 -40.15 25.85 51.87
N LYS A 247 -40.61 24.86 51.09
CA LYS A 247 -42.02 24.42 51.08
C LYS A 247 -42.45 23.85 52.43
N VAL A 248 -41.63 22.98 53.04
CA VAL A 248 -41.89 22.42 54.37
C VAL A 248 -41.98 23.54 55.41
N GLN A 249 -41.04 24.48 55.42
CA GLN A 249 -41.06 25.61 56.34
C GLN A 249 -42.30 26.51 56.15
N ALA A 250 -42.74 26.71 54.89
CA ALA A 250 -43.97 27.44 54.60
C ALA A 250 -45.21 26.71 55.16
N LEU A 251 -45.32 25.40 54.93
CA LEU A 251 -46.40 24.57 55.45
C LEU A 251 -46.41 24.51 56.99
N GLU A 252 -45.24 24.39 57.63
CA GLU A 252 -45.11 24.46 59.09
C GLU A 252 -45.61 25.80 59.64
N THR A 253 -45.31 26.90 58.94
CA THR A 253 -45.78 28.24 59.31
C THR A 253 -47.29 28.36 59.16
N GLU A 254 -47.85 27.86 58.06
CA GLU A 254 -49.29 27.86 57.81
C GLU A 254 -50.04 26.99 58.84
N LEU A 255 -49.53 25.80 59.16
CA LEU A 255 -50.05 24.93 60.20
C LEU A 255 -50.03 25.62 61.59
N ALA A 256 -48.94 26.31 61.92
CA ALA A 256 -48.85 27.07 63.17
C ALA A 256 -49.82 28.26 63.23
N GLN A 257 -50.18 28.85 62.09
CA GLN A 257 -51.22 29.88 62.02
C GLN A 257 -52.63 29.27 62.15
N ALA A 258 -52.90 28.16 61.46
CA ALA A 258 -54.17 27.44 61.54
C ALA A 258 -54.45 26.97 62.98
N ASN A 259 -53.47 26.39 63.66
CA ASN A 259 -53.62 25.98 65.07
C ASN A 259 -53.91 27.16 66.00
N ARG A 260 -53.29 28.33 65.77
CA ARG A 260 -53.62 29.55 66.52
C ARG A 260 -55.05 30.03 66.28
N ARG A 261 -55.51 30.01 65.02
CA ARG A 261 -56.89 30.36 64.68
C ARG A 261 -57.89 29.38 65.32
N ALA A 262 -57.60 28.09 65.28
CA ALA A 262 -58.43 27.05 65.92
C ALA A 262 -58.52 27.26 67.43
N SER A 263 -57.39 27.48 68.12
CA SER A 263 -57.38 27.78 69.56
C SER A 263 -58.20 29.03 69.90
N ASN A 264 -58.05 30.12 69.14
CA ASN A 264 -58.83 31.34 69.34
C ASN A 264 -60.33 31.10 69.10
N ALA A 265 -60.68 30.29 68.09
CA ALA A 265 -62.06 29.93 67.80
C ALA A 265 -62.67 29.08 68.91
N GLU A 266 -61.92 28.13 69.49
CA GLU A 266 -62.34 27.35 70.66
C GLU A 266 -62.58 28.24 71.88
N ASP A 267 -61.68 29.19 72.17
CA ASP A 267 -61.84 30.12 73.29
C ASP A 267 -63.05 31.04 73.10
N ASN A 268 -63.27 31.54 71.87
CA ASN A 268 -64.47 32.29 71.53
C ASN A 268 -65.74 31.43 71.65
N SER A 269 -65.70 30.18 71.22
CA SER A 269 -66.83 29.25 71.34
C SER A 269 -67.18 29.02 72.81
N LYS A 270 -66.19 28.76 73.68
CA LYS A 270 -66.40 28.63 75.13
C LYS A 270 -66.98 29.91 75.74
N TYR A 271 -66.50 31.07 75.31
CA TYR A 271 -67.02 32.36 75.75
C TYR A 271 -68.49 32.57 75.34
N PHE A 272 -68.83 32.30 74.07
CA PHE A 272 -70.21 32.39 73.58
C PHE A 272 -71.13 31.33 74.18
N GLU A 273 -70.66 30.11 74.41
CA GLU A 273 -71.40 29.09 75.17
C GLU A 273 -71.72 29.55 76.59
N GLY A 274 -70.78 30.23 77.25
CA GLY A 274 -71.01 30.89 78.54
C GLY A 274 -72.11 31.94 78.45
N GLN A 275 -72.02 32.86 77.50
CA GLN A 275 -73.05 33.88 77.28
C GLN A 275 -74.43 33.29 76.97
N LEU A 276 -74.49 32.25 76.14
CA LEU A 276 -75.74 31.55 75.82
C LEU A 276 -76.32 30.86 77.05
N ARG A 277 -75.49 30.24 77.89
CA ARG A 277 -75.94 29.64 79.16
C ARG A 277 -76.53 30.70 80.09
N ASP A 278 -75.88 31.86 80.21
CA ASP A 278 -76.36 32.97 81.02
C ASP A 278 -77.69 33.53 80.47
N ALA A 279 -77.77 33.79 79.16
CA ALA A 279 -78.97 34.27 78.49
C ALA A 279 -80.14 33.26 78.58
N ASN A 280 -79.86 31.96 78.43
CA ASN A 280 -80.88 30.91 78.57
C ASN A 280 -81.38 30.80 80.02
N THR A 281 -80.51 31.02 81.01
CA THR A 281 -80.89 31.12 82.43
C THR A 281 -81.79 32.36 82.66
N GLN A 282 -81.48 33.50 82.03
CA GLN A 282 -82.34 34.69 82.07
C GLN A 282 -83.70 34.45 81.41
N LEU A 283 -83.74 33.80 80.24
CA LEU A 283 -84.98 33.44 79.54
C LEU A 283 -85.84 32.47 80.36
N ALA A 284 -85.24 31.47 81.01
CA ALA A 284 -85.95 30.60 81.94
C ALA A 284 -86.50 31.39 83.15
N GLY A 285 -85.76 32.40 83.64
CA GLY A 285 -86.23 33.34 84.66
C GLY A 285 -87.42 34.19 84.19
N ILE A 286 -87.41 34.66 82.94
CA ILE A 286 -88.50 35.44 82.33
C ILE A 286 -89.73 34.55 82.07
N GLN A 287 -89.54 33.31 81.60
CA GLN A 287 -90.63 32.34 81.41
C GLN A 287 -91.21 31.86 82.74
N GLY A 288 -90.43 31.82 83.82
CA GLY A 288 -90.90 31.54 85.18
C GLY A 288 -91.73 32.67 85.81
N GLN A 289 -91.73 33.88 85.24
CA GLN A 289 -92.47 35.04 85.75
C GLN A 289 -93.62 35.52 84.84
N GLY A 290 -93.86 34.85 83.70
CA GLY A 290 -94.89 35.22 82.72
C GLY A 290 -95.94 34.12 82.52
N GLN A 291 -96.75 33.85 83.55
CA GLN A 291 -97.88 32.94 83.49
C GLN A 291 -99.13 33.72 83.05
N LEU A 292 -99.66 33.44 81.85
CA LEU A 292 -101.10 33.41 81.48
C LEU A 292 -101.28 33.11 79.96
N PRO A 293 -102.45 32.59 79.53
CA PRO A 293 -102.58 31.62 78.45
C PRO A 293 -103.13 32.22 77.14
N GLY A 294 -102.89 31.55 76.02
CA GLY A 294 -103.57 31.90 74.77
C GLY A 294 -103.13 31.06 73.56
N GLN A 295 -104.04 30.18 73.15
CA GLN A 295 -104.25 29.57 71.82
C GLN A 295 -103.40 30.03 70.62
N GLY A 296 -103.03 29.05 69.79
CA GLY A 296 -103.51 29.04 68.40
C GLY A 296 -102.48 29.06 67.27
N SER A 297 -102.59 28.02 66.44
CA SER A 297 -102.17 27.91 65.03
C SER A 297 -100.70 27.59 64.72
N GLY A 298 -100.53 26.47 64.00
CA GLY A 298 -99.27 26.04 63.44
C GLY A 298 -98.78 26.96 62.32
N PRO A 299 -97.48 26.95 62.01
CA PRO A 299 -96.90 27.88 61.06
C PRO A 299 -97.26 27.49 59.63
N SER A 300 -98.16 28.28 59.04
CA SER A 300 -98.17 28.54 57.60
C SER A 300 -96.84 29.19 57.25
N ILE A 301 -96.00 28.50 56.46
CA ILE A 301 -94.74 29.04 55.94
C ILE A 301 -95.08 30.22 55.02
N ARG A 302 -94.99 31.45 55.54
CA ARG A 302 -94.97 32.65 54.71
C ARG A 302 -93.55 32.87 54.23
N VAL A 303 -93.37 32.93 52.92
CA VAL A 303 -92.13 33.41 52.30
C VAL A 303 -91.92 34.86 52.78
N PRO A 304 -90.75 35.22 53.32
CA PRO A 304 -90.50 36.58 53.84
C PRO A 304 -90.60 37.60 52.70
N GLU A 305 -91.20 38.78 52.91
CA GLU A 305 -91.14 39.88 51.94
C GLU A 305 -89.76 40.56 52.00
N GLY A 306 -89.13 40.79 50.84
CA GLY A 306 -87.79 41.37 50.69
C GLY A 306 -86.93 40.65 49.65
N PRO A 307 -85.65 41.04 49.45
CA PRO A 307 -84.79 40.50 48.39
C PRO A 307 -84.61 38.98 48.46
N LEU A 308 -84.57 38.41 49.66
CA LEU A 308 -84.53 36.96 49.87
C LEU A 308 -85.87 36.27 49.54
N GLY A 309 -86.98 36.96 49.71
CA GLY A 309 -88.32 36.48 49.35
C GLY A 309 -88.57 36.44 47.86
N GLU A 310 -88.11 37.47 47.15
CA GLU A 310 -88.11 37.53 45.69
C GLU A 310 -87.21 36.44 45.10
N LEU A 311 -86.04 36.21 45.73
CA LEU A 311 -85.15 35.11 45.37
C LEU A 311 -85.82 33.74 45.59
N ALA A 312 -86.45 33.53 46.74
CA ALA A 312 -87.19 32.30 47.04
C ALA A 312 -88.40 32.08 46.11
N GLY A 313 -89.11 33.16 45.73
CA GLY A 313 -90.20 33.13 44.76
C GLY A 313 -89.72 32.80 43.34
N MET A 314 -88.58 33.36 42.92
CA MET A 314 -87.93 33.03 41.65
C MET A 314 -87.53 31.55 41.60
N TYR A 315 -86.94 30.98 42.67
CA TYR A 315 -86.64 29.55 42.71
C TYR A 315 -87.89 28.66 42.66
N ALA A 316 -88.97 29.06 43.31
CA ALA A 316 -90.23 28.31 43.26
C ALA A 316 -90.85 28.31 41.85
N LEU A 317 -90.75 29.42 41.13
CA LEU A 317 -91.20 29.53 39.73
C LEU A 317 -90.29 28.77 38.77
N LEU A 318 -88.97 28.86 38.95
CA LEU A 318 -87.99 28.13 38.15
C LEU A 318 -88.18 26.62 38.32
N ALA A 319 -88.29 26.15 39.57
CA ALA A 319 -88.58 24.74 39.88
C ALA A 319 -89.84 24.26 39.17
N ARG A 320 -90.90 25.08 39.10
CA ARG A 320 -92.12 24.74 38.37
C ARG A 320 -91.92 24.66 36.85
N GLU A 321 -91.13 25.54 36.25
CA GLU A 321 -90.96 25.62 34.79
C GLU A 321 -90.02 24.55 34.22
N VAL A 322 -89.04 24.06 34.99
CA VAL A 322 -88.09 23.03 34.55
C VAL A 322 -88.35 21.62 35.11
N THR A 323 -89.47 21.40 35.82
CA THR A 323 -89.86 20.08 36.37
C THR A 323 -90.01 18.97 35.32
N ASP A 324 -90.23 19.31 34.05
CA ASP A 324 -90.45 18.39 32.94
C ASP A 324 -89.21 18.19 32.03
N LEU A 325 -88.05 18.69 32.45
CA LEU A 325 -86.76 18.40 31.82
C LEU A 325 -86.06 17.26 32.57
N PRO A 326 -85.64 16.18 31.87
CA PRO A 326 -85.02 15.06 32.54
C PRO A 326 -83.51 15.36 32.73
N ILE A 327 -83.14 15.78 33.95
CA ILE A 327 -81.80 16.23 34.33
C ILE A 327 -81.15 15.21 35.29
N LEU A 328 -79.87 14.87 35.08
CA LEU A 328 -79.11 13.95 35.95
C LEU A 328 -78.63 14.67 37.24
N PRO A 329 -79.01 14.23 38.45
CA PRO A 329 -78.60 14.88 39.69
C PRO A 329 -77.10 14.73 40.03
N GLN A 330 -76.44 13.73 39.44
CA GLN A 330 -75.09 13.31 39.85
C GLN A 330 -73.95 14.24 39.39
N GLY A 331 -74.22 15.14 38.42
CA GLY A 331 -73.24 16.15 37.96
C GLY A 331 -73.16 17.41 38.83
N PHE A 332 -74.05 17.60 39.80
CA PHE A 332 -74.09 18.80 40.63
C PHE A 332 -73.18 18.77 41.87
N ALA A 333 -72.43 17.69 42.09
CA ALA A 333 -71.63 17.50 43.31
C ALA A 333 -70.52 18.55 43.53
N SER A 334 -70.11 19.29 42.48
CA SER A 334 -69.14 20.39 42.56
C SER A 334 -69.73 21.79 42.44
N PHE A 335 -71.04 21.92 42.19
CA PHE A 335 -71.63 23.25 42.02
C PHE A 335 -72.09 23.82 43.35
N VAL A 336 -71.48 24.94 43.75
CA VAL A 336 -71.96 25.75 44.86
C VAL A 336 -73.38 26.23 44.50
N VAL A 337 -74.34 26.10 45.42
CA VAL A 337 -75.74 26.50 45.22
C VAL A 337 -75.85 27.95 44.71
N GLU A 338 -74.90 28.81 45.10
CA GLU A 338 -74.73 30.19 44.66
C GLU A 338 -74.36 30.34 43.17
N THR A 339 -73.63 29.39 42.58
CA THR A 339 -73.28 29.40 41.14
C THR A 339 -74.48 28.99 40.28
N VAL A 340 -75.22 27.96 40.69
CA VAL A 340 -76.47 27.55 40.03
C VAL A 340 -77.50 28.69 40.07
N ALA A 341 -77.57 29.35 41.22
CA ALA A 341 -78.42 30.50 41.50
C ALA A 341 -78.17 31.70 40.58
N VAL A 342 -76.91 32.08 40.39
CA VAL A 342 -76.53 33.32 39.70
C VAL A 342 -76.36 33.10 38.20
N GLU A 343 -75.88 31.93 37.78
CA GLU A 343 -75.51 31.72 36.37
C GLU A 343 -76.56 30.92 35.61
N VAL A 344 -77.07 29.82 36.18
CA VAL A 344 -77.99 28.91 35.47
C VAL A 344 -79.43 29.44 35.45
N ALA A 345 -79.92 29.91 36.60
CA ALA A 345 -81.33 30.31 36.74
C ALA A 345 -81.75 31.47 35.81
N PRO A 346 -80.98 32.56 35.63
CA PRO A 346 -81.36 33.63 34.69
C PRO A 346 -81.40 33.18 33.23
N MET A 347 -80.53 32.23 32.83
CA MET A 347 -80.51 31.71 31.46
C MET A 347 -81.75 30.86 31.17
N LEU A 348 -82.18 30.04 32.12
CA LEU A 348 -83.38 29.21 31.97
C LEU A 348 -84.68 30.02 31.94
N TYR A 349 -84.66 31.27 32.40
CA TYR A 349 -85.79 32.19 32.35
C TYR A 349 -85.92 32.94 31.00
N ARG A 350 -84.97 32.79 30.08
CA ARG A 350 -85.05 33.43 28.74
C ARG A 350 -86.23 32.86 27.93
N VAL A 351 -86.87 33.73 27.14
CA VAL A 351 -87.96 33.33 26.22
C VAL A 351 -87.41 32.29 25.23
N CYS A 352 -88.10 31.16 25.09
CA CYS A 352 -87.73 30.01 24.25
C CYS A 352 -86.62 29.08 24.80
N ALA A 353 -85.99 29.37 25.96
CA ALA A 353 -84.93 28.54 26.54
C ALA A 353 -85.30 27.05 26.65
N LYS A 354 -86.49 26.78 27.21
CA LYS A 354 -87.04 25.43 27.37
C LYS A 354 -87.32 24.72 26.05
N GLY A 355 -87.83 25.44 25.05
CA GLY A 355 -88.09 24.89 23.71
C GLY A 355 -86.78 24.50 23.00
N ASN A 356 -85.76 25.34 23.13
CA ASN A 356 -84.46 25.11 22.52
C ASN A 356 -83.72 23.94 23.20
N LEU A 357 -83.77 23.86 24.55
CA LEU A 357 -83.22 22.72 25.30
C LEU A 357 -83.88 21.39 24.94
N ARG A 358 -85.19 21.38 24.68
CA ARG A 358 -85.91 20.18 24.20
C ARG A 358 -85.48 19.78 22.80
N SER A 359 -85.35 20.73 21.88
CA SER A 359 -84.86 20.48 20.52
C SER A 359 -83.42 19.93 20.54
N PHE A 360 -82.58 20.47 21.42
CA PHE A 360 -81.21 20.00 21.64
C PHE A 360 -81.15 18.58 22.25
N LEU A 361 -82.00 18.30 23.25
CA LEU A 361 -82.18 16.95 23.78
C LEU A 361 -82.61 15.95 22.71
N ALA A 362 -83.58 16.32 21.88
CA ALA A 362 -84.12 15.47 20.82
C ALA A 362 -83.12 15.22 19.68
N SER A 363 -82.20 16.15 19.40
CA SER A 363 -81.19 15.98 18.35
C SER A 363 -80.02 15.07 18.78
N GLY A 364 -79.89 14.77 20.09
CA GLY A 364 -78.90 13.84 20.65
C GLY A 364 -77.43 14.14 20.29
N PRO A 365 -76.96 15.39 20.35
CA PRO A 365 -75.60 15.74 19.95
C PRO A 365 -74.58 15.15 20.93
N ARG A 366 -73.47 14.65 20.38
CA ARG A 366 -72.35 14.11 21.17
C ARG A 366 -71.38 15.22 21.56
N GLY A 367 -70.77 15.09 22.75
CA GLY A 367 -69.76 16.02 23.26
C GLY A 367 -70.34 17.14 24.13
N TRP A 368 -69.46 17.99 24.64
CA TRP A 368 -69.82 19.16 25.45
C TRP A 368 -70.18 20.35 24.55
N HIS A 369 -71.20 21.11 24.96
CA HIS A 369 -71.73 22.27 24.26
C HIS A 369 -71.95 23.42 25.24
N CYS A 370 -71.92 24.65 24.75
CA CYS A 370 -72.19 25.83 25.57
C CYS A 370 -73.69 25.98 25.83
N LEU A 371 -74.08 26.06 27.12
CA LEU A 371 -75.49 26.19 27.51
C LEU A 371 -76.14 27.45 26.94
N GLU A 372 -75.42 28.57 26.90
CA GLU A 372 -75.93 29.85 26.40
C GLU A 372 -76.29 29.78 24.92
N THR A 373 -75.40 29.22 24.09
CA THR A 373 -75.63 29.03 22.64
C THR A 373 -76.86 28.15 22.36
N ILE A 374 -77.09 27.13 23.21
CA ILE A 374 -78.27 26.26 23.10
C ILE A 374 -79.53 27.01 23.50
N VAL A 375 -79.50 27.71 24.64
CA VAL A 375 -80.64 28.49 25.13
C VAL A 375 -81.04 29.57 24.12
N ASP A 376 -80.09 30.17 23.42
CA ASP A 376 -80.33 31.19 22.39
C ASP A 376 -80.83 30.61 21.04
N GLY A 377 -80.88 29.27 20.91
CA GLY A 377 -81.54 28.59 19.79
C GLY A 377 -80.68 28.41 18.55
N ASP A 378 -79.35 28.33 18.70
CA ASP A 378 -78.46 28.00 17.58
C ASP A 378 -78.83 26.61 17.01
N PRO A 379 -79.13 26.49 15.70
CA PRO A 379 -79.49 25.21 15.08
C PRO A 379 -78.33 24.21 15.01
N ASN A 380 -77.07 24.64 15.18
CA ASN A 380 -75.91 23.76 15.15
C ASN A 380 -74.84 24.22 16.16
N PRO A 381 -75.09 24.07 17.47
CA PRO A 381 -74.14 24.47 18.51
C PRO A 381 -72.84 23.69 18.28
N LYS A 382 -71.74 24.42 18.09
CA LYS A 382 -70.45 23.80 17.82
C LYS A 382 -69.97 23.07 19.06
N GLY A 383 -69.63 21.79 18.88
CA GLY A 383 -69.00 21.00 19.94
C GLY A 383 -67.70 21.66 20.41
N MET A 384 -67.49 21.66 21.73
CA MET A 384 -66.32 22.27 22.34
C MET A 384 -65.07 21.41 22.12
N LYS A 385 -63.92 22.04 21.87
CA LYS A 385 -62.60 21.39 21.90
C LYS A 385 -61.96 21.67 23.25
N GLY A 386 -62.05 20.72 24.18
CA GLY A 386 -61.62 20.92 25.57
C GLY A 386 -62.64 21.73 26.38
N HIS A 387 -62.17 22.55 27.31
CA HIS A 387 -63.02 23.35 28.23
C HIS A 387 -63.27 24.79 27.76
N THR A 388 -62.82 25.17 26.57
CA THR A 388 -62.95 26.55 26.07
C THR A 388 -64.05 26.68 25.03
N CYS A 389 -65.01 27.57 25.28
CA CYS A 389 -66.03 27.94 24.29
C CYS A 389 -65.38 28.75 23.15
N LEU A 390 -65.69 28.40 21.90
CA LEU A 390 -65.19 29.15 20.75
C LEU A 390 -65.94 30.48 20.54
N ASP A 391 -67.18 30.55 21.01
CA ASP A 391 -68.07 31.69 20.79
C ASP A 391 -68.02 32.71 21.95
N HIS A 392 -67.59 32.29 23.14
CA HIS A 392 -67.49 33.16 24.33
C HIS A 392 -66.06 33.19 24.89
N LYS A 393 -65.57 34.39 25.23
CA LYS A 393 -64.22 34.62 25.80
C LYS A 393 -64.12 34.40 27.31
N ARG A 394 -65.18 33.88 27.94
CA ARG A 394 -65.28 33.65 29.39
C ARG A 394 -65.61 32.19 29.65
N ASP A 395 -65.40 31.74 30.88
CA ASP A 395 -65.82 30.41 31.31
C ASP A 395 -67.32 30.26 31.12
N CYS A 396 -67.72 29.24 30.36
CA CYS A 396 -69.12 28.97 30.07
C CYS A 396 -69.60 27.76 30.85
N LEU A 397 -70.90 27.71 31.09
CA LEU A 397 -71.54 26.49 31.56
C LEU A 397 -71.66 25.50 30.41
N HIS A 398 -71.17 24.29 30.65
CA HIS A 398 -71.13 23.23 29.66
C HIS A 398 -72.24 22.22 29.90
N VAL A 399 -72.91 21.82 28.83
CA VAL A 399 -73.95 20.80 28.87
C VAL A 399 -73.72 19.77 27.77
N ARG A 400 -74.06 18.51 28.04
CA ARG A 400 -74.07 17.43 27.05
C ARG A 400 -75.33 16.58 27.20
N VAL A 401 -75.67 15.87 26.13
CA VAL A 401 -76.75 14.87 26.16
C VAL A 401 -76.15 13.50 26.47
N VAL A 402 -76.66 12.85 27.51
CA VAL A 402 -76.30 11.50 27.91
C VAL A 402 -77.52 10.60 27.76
N ASN A 403 -77.38 9.46 27.11
CA ASN A 403 -78.47 8.50 26.99
C ASN A 403 -78.51 7.62 28.24
N GLY A 404 -79.54 7.79 29.07
CA GLY A 404 -79.84 6.90 30.18
C GLY A 404 -80.86 5.82 29.80
N GLU A 405 -81.15 4.91 30.73
CA GLU A 405 -82.12 3.83 30.53
C GLU A 405 -83.55 4.35 30.24
N ASP A 406 -83.89 5.52 30.78
CA ASP A 406 -85.22 6.16 30.64
C ASP A 406 -85.29 7.25 29.54
N GLY A 407 -84.24 7.41 28.72
CA GLY A 407 -84.19 8.36 27.61
C GLY A 407 -82.98 9.31 27.63
N ALA A 408 -83.00 10.32 26.75
CA ALA A 408 -81.95 11.33 26.66
C ALA A 408 -82.04 12.32 27.83
N LEU A 409 -80.92 12.51 28.54
CA LEU A 409 -80.79 13.32 29.76
C LEU A 409 -79.77 14.45 29.55
N LEU A 410 -79.98 15.59 30.20
CA LEU A 410 -78.98 16.67 30.26
C LEU A 410 -78.02 16.45 31.43
N ASP A 411 -76.73 16.51 31.13
CA ASP A 411 -75.62 16.45 32.08
C ASP A 411 -74.82 17.76 32.02
N PHE A 412 -74.59 18.38 33.18
CA PHE A 412 -73.93 19.68 33.32
C PHE A 412 -72.51 19.49 33.87
N GLY A 413 -71.53 20.15 33.25
CA GLY A 413 -70.12 20.08 33.63
C GLY A 413 -69.64 21.40 34.22
N GLY A 414 -69.13 21.36 35.46
CA GLY A 414 -68.49 22.51 36.11
C GLY A 414 -67.08 22.74 35.59
N SER A 415 -66.59 23.97 35.66
CA SER A 415 -65.24 24.41 35.28
C SER A 415 -64.15 23.94 36.26
N GLU A 416 -64.31 22.76 36.86
CA GLU A 416 -63.26 22.17 37.70
C GLU A 416 -62.23 21.48 36.81
N SER A 417 -61.05 22.07 36.83
CA SER A 417 -59.82 21.63 36.19
C SER A 417 -59.36 20.33 36.86
N CYS A 418 -59.91 19.21 36.42
CA CYS A 418 -59.32 17.90 36.68
C CYS A 418 -58.16 17.68 35.71
N GLU A 419 -56.95 17.97 36.20
CA GLU A 419 -55.67 17.58 35.62
C GLU A 419 -55.67 16.08 35.26
N GLN A 420 -55.30 15.76 34.03
CA GLN A 420 -54.79 14.44 33.63
C GLN A 420 -53.35 14.57 33.16
#